data_AF-A0A954NIJ3-F1
#
_entry.id   AF-A0A954NIJ3-F1
#
_cell.length_a   1.000
_cell.length_b   1.000
_cell.length_c   1.000
_cell.angle_alpha   90.00
_cell.angle_beta   90.00
_cell.angle_gamma   90.00
#
_symmetry.space_group_name_H-M   'P 1'
#
loop_
_entity.id
_entity.type
_entity.pdbx_description
1 polymer ?
#
loop_
_entity_poly.entity_id
_entity_poly.type
_entity_poly.pdbx_seq_one_letter_code
_entity_poly.pdbx_strand_id
1 'polypeptide(L)'
;MEVTWSPKLGFTLRRLLWLVAMFALVSLIAVWVRNQHYSERREINAALAQIQGLSNVRLRTHQEGTEQVDSVAVSLAGKPDSVIEFGNLHALEPSGTFFVSRIGPWTFSVSGKRHLGVVDAMSGKSIESDYLSGHIPFGPTSPYADMFPFDVSSPQSLVDHYDEVLDALSSWPREDSPGSVKLVDGTTQWFFVEKATDESE
;
A
#
# COMPACT_ATOMS: atom_id res chain seq x y z
N MET A 1 49.79 -55.17 -3.31
CA MET A 1 49.83 -53.94 -2.50
C MET A 1 48.39 -53.64 -2.13
N GLU A 2 47.95 -54.13 -0.96
CA GLU A 2 46.58 -53.88 -0.48
C GLU A 2 46.53 -52.49 0.16
N VAL A 3 45.73 -51.60 -0.42
CA VAL A 3 45.47 -50.27 0.14
C VAL A 3 44.40 -50.42 1.22
N THR A 4 44.83 -50.57 2.46
CA THR A 4 43.92 -50.55 3.62
C THR A 4 43.47 -49.12 3.89
N TRP A 5 42.23 -48.79 3.52
CA TRP A 5 41.61 -47.52 3.84
C TRP A 5 41.47 -47.37 5.37
N SER A 6 42.06 -46.31 5.92
CA SER A 6 42.00 -46.03 7.37
C SER A 6 40.56 -45.72 7.79
N PRO A 7 39.97 -46.50 8.71
CA PRO A 7 38.58 -46.31 9.17
C PRO A 7 38.34 -44.94 9.85
N LYS A 8 39.41 -44.24 10.25
CA LYS A 8 39.33 -42.88 10.82
C LYS A 8 38.90 -41.84 9.79
N LEU A 9 39.25 -42.02 8.51
CA LEU A 9 38.97 -41.06 7.44
C LEU A 9 37.46 -41.01 7.09
N GLY A 10 36.78 -42.17 7.11
CA GLY A 10 35.35 -42.27 6.86
C GLY A 10 34.50 -41.65 7.98
N PHE A 11 34.96 -41.76 9.23
CA PHE A 11 34.27 -41.17 10.39
C PHE A 11 34.37 -39.64 10.41
N THR A 12 35.53 -39.08 10.05
CA THR A 12 35.72 -37.63 9.92
C THR A 12 34.93 -37.05 8.75
N LEU A 13 34.87 -37.75 7.61
CA LEU A 13 34.10 -37.32 6.45
C LEU A 13 32.59 -37.31 6.75
N ARG A 14 32.08 -38.36 7.40
CA ARG A 14 30.66 -38.43 7.79
C ARG A 14 30.26 -37.30 8.75
N ARG A 15 31.12 -36.98 9.73
CA ARG A 15 30.89 -35.85 10.65
C ARG A 15 30.91 -34.51 9.92
N LEU A 16 31.84 -34.30 8.99
CA LEU A 16 31.89 -33.09 8.18
C LEU A 16 30.63 -32.92 7.32
N LEU A 17 30.16 -33.99 6.67
CA LEU A 17 28.93 -33.96 5.88
C LEU A 17 27.70 -33.63 6.72
N TRP A 18 27.60 -34.16 7.95
CA TRP A 18 26.52 -33.79 8.88
C TRP A 18 26.56 -32.32 9.27
N LEU A 19 27.75 -31.76 9.54
CA LEU A 19 27.89 -30.34 9.86
C LEU A 19 27.48 -29.45 8.68
N VAL A 20 27.91 -29.81 7.46
CA VAL A 20 27.50 -29.10 6.24
C VAL A 20 25.98 -29.19 6.03
N ALA A 21 25.39 -30.36 6.22
CA ALA A 21 23.93 -30.55 6.11
C ALA A 21 23.16 -29.74 7.16
N MET A 22 23.62 -29.69 8.41
CA MET A 22 22.99 -28.86 9.44
C MET A 22 23.11 -27.37 9.13
N PHE A 23 24.27 -26.92 8.66
CA PHE A 23 24.45 -25.51 8.28
C PHE A 23 23.56 -25.13 7.10
N ALA A 24 23.44 -26.01 6.10
CA ALA A 24 22.53 -25.82 4.98
C ALA A 24 21.07 -25.77 5.45
N LEU A 25 20.64 -26.66 6.35
CA LEU A 25 19.28 -26.67 6.89
C LEU A 25 18.97 -25.40 7.67
N VAL A 26 19.87 -24.95 8.56
CA VAL A 26 19.70 -23.71 9.32
C VAL A 26 19.63 -22.51 8.39
N SER A 27 20.46 -22.47 7.35
CA SER A 27 20.43 -21.41 6.33
C SER A 27 19.10 -21.39 5.57
N LEU A 28 18.58 -22.55 5.19
CA LEU A 28 17.27 -22.67 4.53
C LEU A 28 16.12 -22.20 5.43
N ILE A 29 16.13 -22.59 6.71
CA ILE A 29 15.14 -22.12 7.69
C ILE A 29 15.23 -20.61 7.85
N ALA A 30 16.44 -20.05 7.99
CA ALA A 30 16.65 -18.62 8.13
C ALA A 30 16.14 -17.84 6.89
N VAL A 31 16.41 -18.33 5.68
CA VAL A 31 15.88 -17.75 4.43
C VAL A 31 14.36 -17.86 4.38
N TRP A 32 13.78 -18.99 4.79
CA TRP A 32 12.33 -19.18 4.82
C TRP A 32 11.64 -18.22 5.80
N VAL A 33 12.15 -18.12 7.04
CA VAL A 33 11.63 -17.18 8.06
C VAL A 33 11.73 -15.75 7.57
N ARG A 34 12.89 -15.36 7.01
CA ARG A 34 13.08 -14.02 6.42
C ARG A 34 12.07 -13.77 5.31
N ASN A 35 11.84 -14.75 4.44
CA ASN A 35 10.89 -14.61 3.35
C ASN A 35 9.46 -14.41 3.87
N GLN A 36 9.03 -15.17 4.87
CA GLN A 36 7.72 -14.98 5.49
C GLN A 36 7.60 -13.62 6.17
N HIS A 37 8.65 -13.19 6.89
CA HIS A 37 8.63 -11.93 7.63
C HIS A 37 8.52 -10.69 6.73
N TYR A 38 9.11 -10.72 5.53
CA TYR A 38 9.10 -9.61 4.56
C TYR A 38 8.24 -9.88 3.31
N SER A 39 7.23 -10.76 3.37
CA SER A 39 6.41 -11.11 2.19
C SER A 39 5.68 -9.90 1.60
N GLU A 40 4.99 -9.14 2.46
CA GLU A 40 4.18 -7.99 2.06
C GLU A 40 5.04 -6.90 1.40
N ARG A 41 6.18 -6.55 2.01
CA ARG A 41 7.18 -5.64 1.41
C ARG A 41 7.59 -6.07 0.00
N ARG A 42 7.81 -7.37 -0.23
CA ARG A 42 8.21 -7.87 -1.56
C ARG A 42 7.08 -7.77 -2.57
N GLU A 43 5.85 -8.10 -2.17
CA GLU A 43 4.67 -7.99 -3.02
C GLU A 43 4.42 -6.53 -3.43
N ILE A 44 4.47 -5.60 -2.48
CA ILE A 44 4.33 -4.17 -2.74
C ILE A 44 5.45 -3.67 -3.65
N ASN A 45 6.71 -4.00 -3.37
CA ASN A 45 7.82 -3.60 -4.26
C ASN A 45 7.68 -4.19 -5.67
N ALA A 46 7.18 -5.42 -5.79
CA ALA A 46 6.93 -6.03 -7.10
C ALA A 46 5.79 -5.35 -7.85
N ALA A 47 4.73 -4.91 -7.16
CA ALA A 47 3.64 -4.14 -7.75
C ALA A 47 4.12 -2.74 -8.19
N LEU A 48 4.84 -2.02 -7.32
CA LEU A 48 5.39 -0.70 -7.62
C LEU A 48 6.39 -0.72 -8.78
N ALA A 49 7.18 -1.80 -8.91
CA ALA A 49 8.13 -1.98 -10.01
C ALA A 49 7.45 -2.10 -11.39
N GLN A 50 6.14 -2.38 -11.43
CA GLN A 50 5.37 -2.42 -12.68
C GLN A 50 4.90 -1.02 -13.12
N ILE A 51 4.94 -0.03 -12.21
CA ILE A 51 4.52 1.34 -12.49
C ILE A 51 5.73 2.13 -12.99
N GLN A 52 5.66 2.58 -14.24
CA GLN A 52 6.70 3.35 -14.88
C GLN A 52 6.71 4.78 -14.34
N GLY A 53 7.92 5.35 -14.26
CA GLY A 53 8.08 6.75 -13.84
C GLY A 53 8.04 6.95 -12.33
N LEU A 54 8.04 5.90 -11.50
CA LEU A 54 8.24 6.02 -10.06
C LEU A 54 9.72 6.05 -9.67
N SER A 55 10.00 6.72 -8.56
CA SER A 55 11.31 6.89 -7.94
C SER A 55 11.17 7.12 -6.43
N ASN A 56 12.28 7.05 -5.69
CA ASN A 56 12.32 7.36 -4.26
C ASN A 56 11.22 6.68 -3.42
N VAL A 57 11.07 5.36 -3.60
CA VAL A 57 10.06 4.56 -2.88
C VAL A 57 10.41 4.51 -1.39
N ARG A 58 9.50 4.98 -0.54
CA ARG A 58 9.60 4.98 0.91
C ARG A 58 8.42 4.22 1.50
N LEU A 59 8.71 3.15 2.22
CA LEU A 59 7.71 2.32 2.88
C LEU A 59 7.60 2.75 4.36
N ARG A 60 6.38 2.99 4.83
CA ARG A 60 6.08 3.09 6.26
C ARG A 60 5.62 1.72 6.74
N THR A 61 6.29 1.19 7.76
CA THR A 61 6.09 -0.19 8.21
C THR A 61 6.08 -0.26 9.72
N HIS A 62 5.30 -1.18 10.26
CA HIS A 62 5.34 -1.55 11.67
C HIS A 62 5.61 -3.06 11.84
N GLN A 63 5.91 -3.49 13.08
CA GLN A 63 6.25 -4.88 13.37
C GLN A 63 5.26 -5.50 14.35
N GLU A 64 4.48 -6.47 13.86
CA GLU A 64 3.58 -7.31 14.66
C GLU A 64 3.74 -8.78 14.26
N GLY A 65 4.86 -9.38 14.68
CA GLY A 65 5.25 -10.75 14.31
C GLY A 65 5.82 -10.86 12.89
N THR A 66 5.12 -10.31 11.90
CA THR A 66 5.62 -10.03 10.55
C THR A 66 5.78 -8.51 10.36
N GLU A 67 6.62 -8.12 9.41
CA GLU A 67 6.62 -6.73 8.96
C GLU A 67 5.35 -6.47 8.16
N GLN A 68 4.59 -5.46 8.56
CA GLN A 68 3.41 -4.99 7.85
C GLN A 68 3.68 -3.60 7.26
N VAL A 69 3.11 -3.31 6.09
CA VAL A 69 3.31 -2.02 5.42
C VAL A 69 2.05 -1.18 5.52
N ASP A 70 2.15 -0.05 6.22
CA ASP A 70 1.03 0.87 6.46
C ASP A 70 0.75 1.75 5.24
N SER A 71 1.81 2.29 4.64
CA SER A 71 1.71 3.16 3.46
C SER A 71 3.00 3.17 2.63
N VAL A 72 2.86 3.63 1.38
CA VAL A 72 3.99 3.86 0.46
C VAL A 72 3.96 5.28 -0.03
N ALA A 73 5.04 6.02 0.20
CA ALA A 73 5.29 7.29 -0.47
C ALA A 73 6.27 7.09 -1.64
N VAL A 74 5.92 7.60 -2.81
CA VAL A 74 6.79 7.59 -4.01
C VAL A 74 6.90 8.99 -4.59
N SER A 75 7.96 9.22 -5.35
CA SER A 75 8.14 10.41 -6.18
C SER A 75 8.17 10.02 -7.65
N LEU A 76 7.85 10.94 -8.55
CA LEU A 76 7.97 10.74 -9.98
C LEU A 76 9.42 10.94 -10.44
N ALA A 77 9.87 10.11 -11.37
CA ALA A 77 11.18 10.22 -12.00
C ALA A 77 11.31 11.59 -12.68
N GLY A 78 12.40 12.31 -12.38
CA GLY A 78 12.62 13.66 -12.88
C GLY A 78 11.84 14.78 -12.15
N LYS A 79 11.00 14.45 -11.15
CA LYS A 79 10.27 15.40 -10.31
C LYS A 79 10.45 15.04 -8.82
N PRO A 80 11.61 15.31 -8.20
CA PRO A 80 11.91 14.85 -6.84
C PRO A 80 10.95 15.39 -5.77
N ASP A 81 10.34 16.56 -6.00
CA ASP A 81 9.38 17.18 -5.07
C ASP A 81 7.95 16.66 -5.23
N SER A 82 7.71 15.78 -6.22
CA SER A 82 6.42 15.11 -6.36
C SER A 82 6.27 14.02 -5.30
N VAL A 83 5.04 13.85 -4.83
CA VAL A 83 4.69 12.86 -3.81
C VAL A 83 3.36 12.22 -4.21
N ILE A 84 3.33 10.90 -4.23
CA ILE A 84 2.09 10.12 -4.20
C ILE A 84 2.22 9.20 -2.99
N GLU A 85 1.30 9.32 -2.04
CA GLU A 85 1.22 8.39 -0.91
C GLU A 85 0.03 7.46 -1.09
N PHE A 86 0.33 6.19 -1.35
CA PHE A 86 -0.65 5.12 -1.40
C PHE A 86 -0.93 4.63 0.01
N GLY A 87 -2.22 4.45 0.32
CA GLY A 87 -2.69 3.75 1.51
C GLY A 87 -3.32 2.41 1.16
N ASN A 88 -3.61 1.60 2.17
CA ASN A 88 -4.31 0.30 2.05
C ASN A 88 -3.82 -0.52 0.83
N LEU A 89 -2.60 -1.04 0.96
CA LEU A 89 -1.75 -1.45 -0.16
C LEU A 89 -2.10 -2.82 -0.77
N HIS A 90 -3.04 -3.55 -0.17
CA HIS A 90 -3.64 -4.74 -0.76
C HIS A 90 -4.37 -4.45 -2.08
N ALA A 91 -4.56 -3.16 -2.42
CA ALA A 91 -5.34 -2.71 -3.55
C ALA A 91 -4.50 -2.10 -4.70
N LEU A 92 -3.16 -2.23 -4.68
CA LEU A 92 -2.28 -1.80 -5.79
C LEU A 92 -2.34 -2.74 -7.02
N GLU A 93 -3.48 -3.36 -7.26
CA GLU A 93 -3.71 -4.16 -8.46
C GLU A 93 -3.87 -3.24 -9.68
N PRO A 94 -3.28 -3.58 -10.85
CA PRO A 94 -3.33 -2.72 -12.05
C PRO A 94 -4.73 -2.36 -12.55
N SER A 95 -5.75 -3.15 -12.21
CA SER A 95 -7.14 -2.99 -12.65
C SER A 95 -8.13 -2.76 -11.50
N GLY A 96 -7.62 -2.58 -10.28
CA GLY A 96 -8.43 -2.48 -9.06
C GLY A 96 -8.69 -1.04 -8.62
N THR A 97 -9.57 -0.90 -7.63
CA THR A 97 -9.62 0.32 -6.81
C THR A 97 -8.32 0.39 -6.01
N PHE A 98 -7.63 1.52 -6.01
CA PHE A 98 -6.45 1.74 -5.17
C PHE A 98 -6.66 2.96 -4.28
N PHE A 99 -6.00 3.04 -3.13
CA PHE A 99 -6.24 4.11 -2.17
C PHE A 99 -5.04 5.04 -2.08
N VAL A 100 -5.32 6.34 -2.04
CA VAL A 100 -4.31 7.40 -1.97
C VAL A 100 -4.63 8.30 -0.78
N SER A 101 -3.64 8.55 0.08
CA SER A 101 -3.73 9.54 1.18
C SER A 101 -3.20 10.90 0.79
N ARG A 102 -2.28 10.99 -0.18
CA ARG A 102 -1.62 12.26 -0.50
C ARG A 102 -1.19 12.33 -1.96
N ILE A 103 -1.37 13.51 -2.57
CA ILE A 103 -0.81 13.86 -3.88
C ILE A 103 -0.20 15.25 -3.80
N GLY A 104 1.11 15.35 -4.02
CA GLY A 104 1.89 16.58 -3.89
C GLY A 104 1.75 17.19 -2.48
N PRO A 105 1.34 18.46 -2.37
CA PRO A 105 1.11 19.12 -1.10
C PRO A 105 -0.27 18.80 -0.52
N TRP A 106 -1.11 17.98 -1.15
CA TRP A 106 -2.49 17.77 -0.74
C TRP A 106 -2.68 16.44 -0.04
N THR A 107 -3.15 16.48 1.20
CA THR A 107 -3.56 15.31 1.98
C THR A 107 -5.08 15.15 1.92
N PHE A 108 -5.52 13.91 1.88
CA PHE A 108 -6.92 13.55 1.77
C PHE A 108 -7.50 13.11 3.11
N SER A 109 -8.69 13.60 3.41
CA SER A 109 -9.52 13.12 4.50
C SER A 109 -10.95 12.97 4.01
N VAL A 110 -11.57 11.85 4.36
CA VAL A 110 -12.97 11.57 4.06
C VAL A 110 -13.69 11.38 5.38
N SER A 111 -14.77 12.13 5.59
CA SER A 111 -15.68 11.89 6.69
C SER A 111 -17.10 11.65 6.18
N GLY A 112 -17.91 10.97 6.97
CA GLY A 112 -19.31 10.79 6.65
C GLY A 112 -20.00 9.91 7.66
N LYS A 113 -21.21 9.49 7.32
CA LYS A 113 -21.99 8.59 8.15
C LYS A 113 -22.29 7.31 7.39
N ARG A 114 -21.95 6.15 7.95
CA ARG A 114 -22.30 4.86 7.35
C ARG A 114 -22.79 3.87 8.39
N HIS A 115 -23.55 2.87 7.95
CA HIS A 115 -23.85 1.71 8.78
C HIS A 115 -22.64 0.76 8.79
N LEU A 116 -21.80 0.86 9.82
CA LEU A 116 -20.56 0.07 9.97
C LEU A 116 -20.80 -1.42 10.34
N GLY A 117 -21.97 -1.97 10.03
CA GLY A 117 -22.36 -3.32 10.46
C GLY A 117 -22.64 -3.43 11.96
N VAL A 118 -22.66 -2.31 12.68
CA VAL A 118 -23.07 -2.25 14.08
C VAL A 118 -24.59 -2.23 14.12
N VAL A 119 -25.19 -3.18 14.83
CA VAL A 119 -26.63 -3.23 15.08
C VAL A 119 -26.92 -2.88 16.53
N ASP A 120 -27.98 -2.13 16.76
CA ASP A 120 -28.49 -1.89 18.10
C ASP A 120 -29.00 -3.21 18.69
N ALA A 121 -28.46 -3.61 19.84
CA ALA A 121 -28.73 -4.91 20.42
C ALA A 121 -30.20 -5.09 20.86
N MET A 122 -30.92 -4.00 21.11
CA MET A 122 -32.31 -4.03 21.58
C MET A 122 -33.32 -4.04 20.43
N SER A 123 -33.03 -3.31 19.36
CA SER A 123 -33.93 -3.11 18.22
C SER A 123 -33.54 -3.89 16.97
N GLY A 124 -32.32 -4.45 16.91
CA GLY A 124 -31.78 -5.16 15.76
C GLY A 124 -31.55 -4.29 14.52
N LYS A 125 -31.71 -2.96 14.65
CA LYS A 125 -31.54 -2.01 13.54
C LYS A 125 -30.09 -1.61 13.40
N SER A 126 -29.62 -1.42 12.17
CA SER A 126 -28.30 -0.87 11.90
C SER A 126 -28.16 0.52 12.51
N ILE A 127 -27.10 0.73 13.28
CA ILE A 127 -26.71 2.03 13.82
C ILE A 127 -25.90 2.76 12.75
N GLU A 128 -26.25 4.02 12.52
CA GLU A 128 -25.45 4.93 11.72
C GLU A 128 -24.28 5.42 12.57
N SER A 129 -23.06 5.33 12.04
CA SER A 129 -21.84 5.72 12.75
C SER A 129 -21.04 6.68 11.89
N ASP A 130 -20.44 7.66 12.55
CA ASP A 130 -19.47 8.53 11.90
C ASP A 130 -18.26 7.68 11.48
N TYR A 131 -17.79 7.86 10.26
CA TYR A 131 -16.56 7.26 9.77
C TYR A 131 -15.59 8.36 9.33
N LEU A 132 -14.31 8.10 9.53
CA LEU A 132 -13.20 8.93 9.07
C LEU A 132 -12.18 8.04 8.36
N SER A 133 -11.67 8.48 7.22
CA SER A 133 -10.63 7.81 6.44
C SER A 133 -9.59 8.83 6.00
N GLY A 134 -8.31 8.53 6.16
CA GLY A 134 -7.20 9.35 5.64
C GLY A 134 -6.86 9.08 4.17
N HIS A 135 -7.74 8.37 3.44
CA HIS A 135 -7.50 7.96 2.06
C HIS A 135 -8.78 8.08 1.23
N ILE A 136 -8.61 8.39 -0.05
CA ILE A 136 -9.65 8.24 -1.07
C ILE A 136 -9.34 7.08 -2.02
N PRO A 137 -10.35 6.32 -2.45
CA PRO A 137 -10.22 5.38 -3.55
C PRO A 137 -10.10 6.11 -4.90
N PHE A 138 -9.23 5.60 -5.76
CA PHE A 138 -9.13 5.84 -7.18
C PHE A 138 -9.36 4.52 -7.93
N GLY A 139 -9.48 4.57 -9.26
CA GLY A 139 -9.77 3.40 -10.09
C GLY A 139 -11.17 3.42 -10.70
N PRO A 140 -11.51 2.43 -11.54
CA PRO A 140 -12.70 2.47 -12.42
C PRO A 140 -14.03 2.44 -11.67
N THR A 141 -14.03 1.86 -10.47
CA THR A 141 -15.19 1.74 -9.58
C THR A 141 -15.16 2.77 -8.46
N SER A 142 -14.19 3.69 -8.48
CA SER A 142 -14.12 4.73 -7.48
C SER A 142 -15.36 5.63 -7.60
N PRO A 143 -16.05 5.94 -6.49
CA PRO A 143 -17.12 6.94 -6.50
C PRO A 143 -16.60 8.35 -6.82
N TYR A 144 -15.29 8.55 -6.89
CA TYR A 144 -14.64 9.82 -7.21
C TYR A 144 -14.17 9.91 -8.67
N ALA A 145 -14.37 8.86 -9.49
CA ALA A 145 -13.87 8.81 -10.87
C ALA A 145 -14.36 10.00 -11.71
N ASP A 146 -15.64 10.36 -11.59
CA ASP A 146 -16.27 11.44 -12.36
C ASP A 146 -15.89 12.85 -11.89
N MET A 147 -15.13 12.97 -10.79
CA MET A 147 -14.75 14.28 -10.26
C MET A 147 -13.50 14.87 -10.93
N PHE A 148 -12.78 14.05 -11.69
CA PHE A 148 -11.63 14.46 -12.49
C PHE A 148 -12.06 14.52 -13.96
N PRO A 149 -11.58 15.51 -14.74
CA PRO A 149 -11.93 15.64 -16.16
C PRO A 149 -11.23 14.61 -17.07
N PHE A 150 -10.49 13.66 -16.50
CA PHE A 150 -9.69 12.64 -17.16
C PHE A 150 -9.77 11.34 -16.34
N ASP A 151 -9.41 10.21 -16.97
CA ASP A 151 -9.55 8.88 -16.37
C ASP A 151 -8.37 8.51 -15.46
N VAL A 152 -8.63 8.34 -14.16
CA VAL A 152 -7.68 7.84 -13.17
C VAL A 152 -8.05 6.42 -12.74
N SER A 153 -8.04 5.51 -13.72
CA SER A 153 -8.40 4.10 -13.58
C SER A 153 -7.30 3.19 -13.00
N SER A 154 -6.06 3.64 -12.90
CA SER A 154 -4.95 2.81 -12.38
C SER A 154 -3.86 3.67 -11.72
N PRO A 155 -2.96 3.08 -10.93
CA PRO A 155 -1.79 3.78 -10.42
C PRO A 155 -0.91 4.38 -11.53
N GLN A 156 -0.83 3.73 -12.69
CA GLN A 156 -0.09 4.25 -13.84
C GLN A 156 -0.74 5.51 -14.42
N SER A 157 -2.07 5.52 -14.61
CA SER A 157 -2.75 6.71 -15.13
C SER A 157 -2.69 7.89 -14.16
N LEU A 158 -2.66 7.62 -12.84
CA LEU A 158 -2.38 8.67 -11.85
C LEU A 158 -0.98 9.29 -12.04
N VAL A 159 0.04 8.46 -12.34
CA VAL A 159 1.39 8.96 -12.64
C VAL A 159 1.39 9.80 -13.91
N ASP A 160 0.73 9.32 -14.96
CA ASP A 160 0.69 9.97 -16.27
C ASP A 160 -0.04 11.32 -16.22
N HIS A 161 -1.10 11.43 -15.42
CA HIS A 161 -1.91 12.64 -15.23
C HIS A 161 -1.58 13.42 -13.94
N TYR A 162 -0.43 13.19 -13.32
CA TYR A 162 -0.10 13.74 -12.00
C TYR A 162 -0.27 15.27 -11.91
N ASP A 163 0.21 16.02 -12.92
CA ASP A 163 0.11 17.49 -12.92
C ASP A 163 -1.35 17.95 -13.07
N GLU A 164 -2.15 17.27 -13.90
CA GLU A 164 -3.56 17.58 -14.09
C GLU A 164 -4.38 17.30 -12.83
N VAL A 165 -4.03 16.24 -12.09
CA VAL A 165 -4.60 15.95 -10.76
C VAL A 165 -4.22 17.05 -9.77
N LEU A 166 -2.96 17.45 -9.75
CA LEU A 166 -2.49 18.52 -8.86
C LEU A 166 -3.24 19.84 -9.10
N ASP A 167 -3.44 20.19 -10.38
CA ASP A 167 -4.20 21.37 -10.78
C ASP A 167 -5.67 21.26 -10.37
N ALA A 168 -6.30 20.11 -10.60
CA ALA A 168 -7.68 19.86 -10.17
C ALA A 168 -7.84 20.02 -8.64
N LEU A 169 -6.93 19.45 -7.86
CA LEU A 169 -6.92 19.54 -6.40
C LEU A 169 -6.67 20.97 -5.88
N SER A 170 -5.88 21.77 -6.59
CA SER A 170 -5.58 23.15 -6.20
C SER A 170 -6.79 24.08 -6.20
N SER A 171 -7.81 23.73 -6.99
CA SER A 171 -9.06 24.47 -7.14
C SER A 171 -10.21 23.85 -6.33
N TRP A 172 -9.93 22.81 -5.57
CA TRP A 172 -10.94 22.02 -4.87
C TRP A 172 -11.30 22.59 -3.50
N PRO A 173 -12.58 22.54 -3.06
CA PRO A 173 -13.77 22.11 -3.81
C PRO A 173 -14.24 23.17 -4.82
N ARG A 174 -14.92 22.72 -5.88
CA ARG A 174 -15.49 23.57 -6.94
C ARG A 174 -17.02 23.54 -6.93
N GLU A 175 -17.65 24.46 -7.65
CA GLU A 175 -19.12 24.51 -7.78
C GLU A 175 -19.69 23.25 -8.43
N ASP A 176 -18.96 22.65 -9.39
CA ASP A 176 -19.31 21.41 -10.07
C ASP A 176 -18.80 20.15 -9.36
N SER A 177 -17.89 20.29 -8.38
CA SER A 177 -17.41 19.21 -7.51
C SER A 177 -17.22 19.72 -6.08
N PRO A 178 -18.28 19.72 -5.24
CA PRO A 178 -18.30 20.42 -3.96
C PRO A 178 -17.46 19.73 -2.87
N GLY A 179 -16.66 18.72 -3.20
CA GLY A 179 -15.97 17.90 -2.21
C GLY A 179 -16.92 17.01 -1.43
N SER A 180 -17.99 16.54 -2.07
CA SER A 180 -18.84 15.49 -1.49
C SER A 180 -19.40 14.58 -2.57
N VAL A 181 -19.49 13.28 -2.27
CA VAL A 181 -20.17 12.30 -3.14
C VAL A 181 -21.32 11.65 -2.39
N LYS A 182 -22.44 11.43 -3.09
CA LYS A 182 -23.53 10.59 -2.58
C LYS A 182 -23.38 9.19 -3.15
N LEU A 183 -23.16 8.22 -2.26
CA LEU A 183 -23.03 6.81 -2.65
C LEU A 183 -24.40 6.21 -3.00
N VAL A 184 -24.36 5.03 -3.62
CA VAL A 184 -25.56 4.26 -4.03
C VAL A 184 -26.46 3.91 -2.84
N ASP A 185 -25.90 3.74 -1.64
CA ASP A 185 -26.63 3.45 -0.40
C ASP A 185 -27.26 4.69 0.25
N GLY A 186 -27.10 5.88 -0.34
CA GLY A 186 -27.61 7.14 0.16
C GLY A 186 -26.66 7.90 1.10
N THR A 187 -25.52 7.30 1.46
CA THR A 187 -24.47 7.93 2.28
C THR A 187 -23.89 9.14 1.56
N THR A 188 -23.80 10.28 2.25
CA THR A 188 -22.98 11.41 1.80
C THR A 188 -21.60 11.30 2.43
N GLN A 189 -20.58 11.23 1.58
CA GLN A 189 -19.18 11.35 1.97
C GLN A 189 -18.74 12.79 1.72
N TRP A 190 -18.13 13.42 2.71
CA TRP A 190 -17.43 14.70 2.56
C TRP A 190 -15.94 14.45 2.45
N PHE A 191 -15.33 15.19 1.56
CA PHE A 191 -13.94 15.07 1.20
C PHE A 191 -13.24 16.40 1.42
N PHE A 192 -12.16 16.32 2.18
CA PHE A 192 -11.35 17.45 2.56
C PHE A 192 -9.98 17.26 1.90
N VAL A 193 -9.61 18.27 1.12
CA VAL A 193 -8.27 18.42 0.59
C VAL A 193 -7.59 19.45 1.46
N GLU A 194 -6.61 19.02 2.24
CA GLU A 194 -5.85 19.91 3.11
C GLU A 194 -4.44 20.04 2.57
N LYS A 195 -3.92 21.27 2.53
CA LYS A 195 -2.52 21.46 2.23
C LYS A 195 -1.72 20.90 3.41
N ALA A 196 -0.91 19.89 3.17
CA ALA A 196 0.04 19.35 4.13
C ALA A 196 0.84 20.51 4.73
N THR A 197 0.65 20.74 6.02
CA THR A 197 1.55 21.59 6.78
C THR A 197 2.91 20.91 6.81
N ASP A 198 3.97 21.65 6.52
CA ASP A 198 5.34 21.18 6.70
C ASP A 198 5.54 20.83 8.18
N GLU A 199 5.25 19.57 8.53
CA GLU A 199 5.78 18.98 9.75
C GLU A 199 7.25 18.75 9.49
N SER A 200 8.04 19.78 9.78
CA SER A 200 9.47 19.70 9.92
C SER A 200 9.79 18.70 11.03
N GLU A 201 10.09 17.46 10.66
CA GLU A 201 10.85 16.49 11.47
C GLU A 201 12.11 16.05 10.72
#